data_AF-A0A2N9MGK8-F1
#
_entry.id   AF-A0A2N9MGK8-F1
#
_cell.length_a   1.000
_cell.length_b   1.000
_cell.length_c   1.000
_cell.angle_alpha   90.00
_cell.angle_beta   90.00
_cell.angle_gamma   90.00
#
_symmetry.space_group_name_H-M   'P 1'
#
loop_
_entity.id
_entity.type
_entity.pdbx_description
1 polymer ?
#
loop_
_entity_poly.entity_id
_entity_poly.type
_entity_poly.pdbx_seq_one_letter_code
_entity_poly.pdbx_strand_id
1 'polypeptide(L)'
;MSRNPLKLSRRQLFLLAGSAARVATAAEDFWDAKPATEWSVAEIYQLMNRSPWAKPVRGFLPPEKHPQTFGSRRLSKAPLPESGPQGVVTWESSQPIRDARKTPLPSVFTDCYVIGVDGVPLGGASTDKLKMTAALHSRGRVRWTVRPQVVYELVRTSTVYAIGFSRAAAPIGLGKEEIMFEAQFERWLVESKFEPQKMLYHGQLAV
;
A
#
# COMPACT_ATOMS: atom_id res chain seq x y z
N MET A 1 -5.03 49.88 24.84
CA MET A 1 -5.87 48.67 25.10
C MET A 1 -7.23 49.00 24.49
N SER A 2 -7.83 48.29 23.53
CA SER A 2 -7.78 46.88 23.15
C SER A 2 -7.88 46.76 21.62
N ARG A 3 -7.04 45.94 21.00
CA ARG A 3 -7.08 45.60 19.56
C ARG A 3 -8.00 44.40 19.39
N ASN A 4 -9.09 44.55 18.63
CA ASN A 4 -9.88 43.40 18.15
C ASN A 4 -9.06 42.63 17.09
N PRO A 5 -8.76 41.32 17.27
CA PRO A 5 -8.10 40.54 16.24
C PRO A 5 -9.09 40.21 15.12
N LEU A 6 -8.72 40.52 13.89
CA LEU A 6 -9.43 40.14 12.67
C LEU A 6 -9.58 38.62 12.63
N LYS A 7 -10.82 38.13 12.71
CA LYS A 7 -11.16 36.71 12.53
C LYS A 7 -11.20 36.41 11.03
N LEU A 8 -10.09 35.89 10.48
CA LEU A 8 -10.06 35.40 9.11
C LEU A 8 -10.68 34.00 9.05
N SER A 9 -11.72 33.86 8.24
CA SER A 9 -12.45 32.61 8.00
C SER A 9 -11.77 31.78 6.91
N ARG A 10 -11.82 30.44 7.04
CA ARG A 10 -11.24 29.41 6.16
C ARG A 10 -11.53 29.55 4.65
N ARG A 11 -12.47 30.41 4.26
CA ARG A 11 -12.88 30.62 2.86
C ARG A 11 -12.17 31.78 2.15
N GLN A 12 -11.35 32.57 2.84
CA GLN A 12 -10.67 33.75 2.26
C GLN A 12 -9.19 33.54 1.92
N LEU A 13 -8.70 32.29 1.87
CA LEU A 13 -7.32 31.97 1.52
C LEU A 13 -7.18 31.39 0.09
N PHE A 14 -7.82 32.00 -0.91
CA PHE A 14 -7.75 31.53 -2.31
C PHE A 14 -7.46 32.63 -3.33
N LEU A 15 -6.60 33.60 -3.00
CA LEU A 15 -6.08 34.54 -3.98
C LEU A 15 -4.59 34.79 -3.71
N LEU A 16 -3.74 33.92 -4.27
CA LEU A 16 -2.38 34.20 -4.74
C LEU A 16 -1.76 32.89 -5.25
N ALA A 17 -2.00 32.57 -6.51
CA ALA A 17 -1.16 31.66 -7.26
C ALA A 17 -0.89 32.31 -8.62
N GLY A 18 0.27 32.97 -8.69
CA GLY A 18 0.80 33.53 -9.92
C GLY A 18 1.01 32.42 -10.94
N SER A 19 0.61 32.72 -12.17
CA SER A 19 0.79 31.92 -13.36
C SER A 19 2.28 31.75 -13.67
N ALA A 20 2.82 30.56 -13.38
CA ALA A 20 4.02 30.07 -14.03
C ALA A 20 3.59 29.07 -15.11
N ALA A 21 3.62 29.51 -16.37
CA ALA A 21 3.51 28.61 -17.51
C ALA A 21 4.70 27.65 -17.47
N ARG A 22 4.47 26.41 -17.03
CA ARG A 22 5.45 25.33 -17.16
C ARG A 22 5.23 24.63 -18.49
N VAL A 23 6.24 24.72 -19.35
CA VAL A 23 6.40 23.80 -20.48
C VAL A 23 6.39 22.40 -19.91
N ALA A 24 5.45 21.57 -20.36
CA ALA A 24 5.34 20.18 -19.95
C ALA A 24 6.46 19.35 -20.61
N THR A 25 7.66 19.40 -20.02
CA THR A 25 8.51 18.20 -20.01
C THR A 25 7.75 17.16 -19.19
N ALA A 26 7.74 15.87 -19.60
CA ALA A 26 7.16 14.80 -18.79
C ALA A 26 7.64 14.99 -17.34
N ALA A 27 6.74 15.39 -16.44
CA ALA A 27 7.14 15.88 -15.14
C ALA A 27 7.82 14.71 -14.42
N GLU A 28 9.13 14.80 -14.18
CA GLU A 28 9.81 13.89 -13.26
C GLU A 28 9.02 13.87 -11.96
N ASP A 29 8.67 12.68 -11.50
CA ASP A 29 7.98 12.55 -10.23
C ASP A 29 8.87 13.13 -9.11
N PHE A 30 8.26 13.77 -8.12
CA PHE A 30 9.02 14.53 -7.11
C PHE A 30 10.01 13.66 -6.30
N TRP A 31 9.76 12.34 -6.22
CA TRP A 31 10.65 11.41 -5.53
C TRP A 31 11.98 11.22 -6.28
N ASP A 32 12.01 11.43 -7.60
CA ASP A 32 13.24 11.44 -8.38
C ASP A 32 13.84 12.85 -8.49
N ALA A 33 12.99 13.89 -8.46
CA ALA A 33 13.43 15.27 -8.68
C ALA A 33 14.15 15.92 -7.49
N LYS A 34 13.91 15.45 -6.25
CA LYS A 34 14.47 16.09 -5.04
C LYS A 34 14.68 15.11 -3.88
N PRO A 35 15.62 15.39 -2.98
CA PRO A 35 15.89 14.52 -1.83
C PRO A 35 14.70 14.45 -0.86
N ALA A 36 14.59 13.33 -0.16
CA ALA A 36 13.47 13.06 0.76
C ALA A 36 13.31 14.10 1.88
N THR A 37 14.39 14.82 2.23
CA THR A 37 14.39 15.91 3.20
C THR A 37 13.58 17.13 2.74
N GLU A 38 13.34 17.27 1.44
CA GLU A 38 12.62 18.39 0.83
C GLU A 38 11.17 18.02 0.43
N TRP A 39 10.71 16.82 0.78
CA TRP A 39 9.33 16.41 0.51
C TRP A 39 8.35 17.11 1.46
N SER A 40 7.33 17.71 0.87
CA SER A 40 6.20 18.27 1.59
C SER A 40 5.29 17.16 2.14
N VAL A 41 4.42 17.52 3.07
CA VAL A 41 3.43 16.60 3.64
C VAL A 41 2.49 16.04 2.57
N ALA A 42 2.09 16.86 1.59
CA ALA A 42 1.21 16.44 0.50
C ALA A 42 1.90 15.42 -0.44
N GLU A 43 3.18 15.63 -0.73
CA GLU A 43 4.00 14.71 -1.50
C GLU A 43 4.21 13.38 -0.77
N ILE A 44 4.54 13.42 0.53
CA ILE A 44 4.61 12.21 1.36
C ILE A 44 3.28 11.46 1.35
N TYR A 45 2.14 12.17 1.48
CA TYR A 45 0.83 11.56 1.40
C TYR A 45 0.58 10.91 0.02
N GLN A 46 0.96 11.57 -1.07
CA GLN A 46 0.89 11.01 -2.41
C GLN A 46 1.76 9.75 -2.53
N LEU A 47 3.02 9.79 -2.08
CA LEU A 47 3.92 8.64 -2.12
C LEU A 47 3.34 7.43 -1.38
N MET A 48 2.78 7.68 -0.20
CA MET A 48 2.29 6.65 0.72
C MET A 48 0.95 6.04 0.29
N ASN A 49 0.19 6.69 -0.59
CA ASN A 49 -1.17 6.26 -0.95
C ASN A 49 -1.39 6.05 -2.45
N ARG A 50 -0.60 6.69 -3.31
CA ARG A 50 -0.79 6.79 -4.76
C ARG A 50 0.54 6.94 -5.49
N SER A 51 1.33 5.89 -5.49
CA SER A 51 2.65 5.85 -6.14
C SER A 51 2.91 4.50 -6.82
N PRO A 52 4.04 4.32 -7.50
CA PRO A 52 4.48 3.00 -7.96
C PRO A 52 4.55 1.96 -6.83
N TRP A 53 4.88 2.39 -5.61
CA TRP A 53 5.03 1.54 -4.41
C TRP A 53 3.80 1.46 -3.53
N ALA A 54 2.81 2.34 -3.69
CA ALA A 54 1.60 2.36 -2.88
C ALA A 54 0.35 2.39 -3.75
N LYS A 55 -0.45 1.32 -3.67
CA LYS A 55 -1.64 1.11 -4.50
C LYS A 55 -2.90 1.19 -3.65
N PRO A 56 -3.86 2.10 -3.96
CA PRO A 56 -5.17 2.03 -3.35
C PRO A 56 -5.87 0.75 -3.81
N VAL A 57 -6.50 0.05 -2.88
CA VAL A 57 -7.19 -1.20 -3.13
C VAL A 57 -8.59 -1.17 -2.53
N ARG A 58 -9.45 -2.06 -3.04
CA ARG A 58 -10.75 -2.35 -2.47
C ARG A 58 -10.84 -3.85 -2.26
N GLY A 59 -11.15 -4.26 -1.03
CA GLY A 59 -11.44 -5.66 -0.73
C GLY A 59 -12.68 -6.14 -1.48
N PHE A 60 -12.66 -7.38 -1.95
CA PHE A 60 -13.80 -8.01 -2.60
C PHE A 60 -14.04 -9.41 -2.03
N LEU A 61 -15.25 -9.95 -2.17
CA LEU A 61 -15.52 -11.32 -1.75
C LEU A 61 -14.90 -12.28 -2.77
N PRO A 62 -14.13 -13.30 -2.36
CA PRO A 62 -13.67 -14.32 -3.28
C PRO A 62 -14.90 -15.01 -3.92
N PRO A 63 -14.82 -15.42 -5.19
CA PRO A 63 -15.90 -16.15 -5.83
C PRO A 63 -16.22 -17.39 -4.97
N GLU A 64 -17.49 -17.57 -4.62
CA GLU A 64 -17.93 -18.71 -3.84
C GLU A 64 -17.51 -20.00 -4.56
N LYS A 65 -16.59 -20.75 -3.96
CA LYS A 65 -16.43 -22.16 -4.31
C LYS A 65 -17.67 -22.85 -3.74
N HIS A 66 -18.68 -23.07 -4.56
CA HIS A 66 -19.99 -23.64 -4.19
C HIS A 66 -19.99 -24.47 -2.90
N PRO A 67 -20.76 -24.10 -1.85
CA PRO A 67 -20.96 -24.97 -0.71
C PRO A 67 -22.05 -25.99 -1.03
N GLN A 68 -21.74 -27.27 -0.82
CA GLN A 68 -22.80 -28.22 -0.52
C GLN A 68 -23.54 -27.76 0.73
N THR A 69 -24.86 -27.82 0.62
CA THR A 69 -25.89 -27.47 1.59
C THR A 69 -25.55 -27.92 3.01
N PHE A 70 -25.30 -26.97 3.92
CA PHE A 70 -25.39 -27.23 5.36
C PHE A 70 -26.11 -26.08 6.07
N GLY A 71 -27.35 -26.37 6.44
CA GLY A 71 -28.01 -25.91 7.66
C GLY A 71 -28.01 -24.41 7.94
N SER A 72 -29.12 -23.77 7.63
CA SER A 72 -29.51 -22.43 8.07
C SER A 72 -29.16 -22.15 9.53
N ARG A 73 -28.00 -21.52 9.77
CA ARG A 73 -27.76 -20.74 10.99
C ARG A 73 -28.03 -19.29 10.63
N ARG A 74 -29.06 -18.70 11.24
CA ARG A 74 -29.48 -17.31 11.02
C ARG A 74 -28.28 -16.36 11.16
N LEU A 75 -27.65 -16.01 10.05
CA LEU A 75 -26.81 -14.83 9.97
C LEU A 75 -27.73 -13.61 10.08
N SER A 76 -27.25 -12.62 10.83
CA SER A 76 -27.90 -11.34 11.05
C SER A 76 -28.44 -10.74 9.74
N LYS A 77 -29.66 -10.21 9.82
CA LYS A 77 -30.44 -9.57 8.74
C LYS A 77 -29.84 -8.23 8.26
N ALA A 78 -28.57 -7.96 8.56
CA ALA A 78 -27.90 -6.75 8.10
C ALA A 78 -27.48 -6.96 6.64
N PRO A 79 -27.88 -6.06 5.71
CA PRO A 79 -27.37 -6.10 4.35
C PRO A 79 -25.83 -6.12 4.39
N LEU A 80 -25.21 -7.01 3.62
CA LEU A 80 -23.77 -6.91 3.39
C LEU A 80 -23.50 -5.53 2.77
N PRO A 81 -22.43 -4.83 3.18
CA PRO A 81 -22.09 -3.54 2.59
C PRO A 81 -21.86 -3.71 1.09
N GLU A 82 -22.49 -2.85 0.28
CA GLU A 82 -22.42 -2.90 -1.20
C GLU A 82 -20.99 -2.73 -1.74
N SER A 83 -20.09 -2.13 -0.96
CA SER A 83 -18.67 -1.99 -1.27
C SER A 83 -17.82 -2.55 -0.15
N GLY A 84 -16.81 -3.37 -0.50
CA GLY A 84 -15.81 -3.82 0.46
C GLY A 84 -14.91 -2.70 1.00
N PRO A 85 -14.09 -3.00 2.01
CA PRO A 85 -13.23 -2.02 2.68
C PRO A 85 -12.22 -1.43 1.69
N GLN A 86 -11.94 -0.14 1.85
CA GLN A 86 -10.88 0.54 1.11
C GLN A 86 -9.58 0.50 1.91
N GLY A 87 -8.48 0.31 1.22
CA GLY A 87 -7.17 0.25 1.84
C GLY A 87 -6.07 0.68 0.89
N VAL A 88 -4.84 0.55 1.37
CA VAL A 88 -3.64 0.75 0.57
C VAL A 88 -2.71 -0.43 0.77
N VAL A 89 -2.20 -0.98 -0.33
CA VAL A 89 -1.12 -1.96 -0.33
C VAL A 89 0.17 -1.22 -0.67
N THR A 90 1.15 -1.27 0.24
CA THR A 90 2.39 -0.51 0.13
C THR A 90 3.60 -1.43 0.14
N TRP A 91 4.59 -1.16 -0.70
CA TRP A 91 5.89 -1.81 -0.70
C TRP A 91 6.80 -1.20 0.37
N GLU A 92 6.59 -1.61 1.62
CA GLU A 92 7.19 -1.04 2.83
C GLU A 92 8.72 -1.15 2.87
N SER A 93 9.30 -2.18 2.23
CA SER A 93 10.77 -2.34 2.17
C SER A 93 11.45 -1.41 1.17
N SER A 94 10.69 -0.73 0.30
CA SER A 94 11.26 0.15 -0.72
C SER A 94 11.87 1.39 -0.11
N GLN A 95 12.99 1.84 -0.67
CA GLN A 95 13.71 3.01 -0.17
C GLN A 95 12.84 4.28 -0.07
N PRO A 96 12.04 4.69 -1.08
CA PRO A 96 11.25 5.92 -0.96
C PRO A 96 10.20 5.83 0.16
N ILE A 97 9.60 4.66 0.39
CA ILE A 97 8.64 4.46 1.50
C ILE A 97 9.35 4.54 2.86
N ARG A 98 10.55 3.97 2.98
CA ARG A 98 11.37 4.04 4.20
C ARG A 98 11.80 5.48 4.51
N ASP A 99 12.25 6.20 3.50
CA ASP A 99 12.66 7.61 3.60
C ASP A 99 11.49 8.49 4.08
N ALA A 100 10.28 8.26 3.56
CA ALA A 100 9.08 8.96 4.00
C ALA A 100 8.63 8.60 5.42
N ARG A 101 8.69 7.32 5.81
CA ARG A 101 8.15 6.83 7.09
C ARG A 101 9.01 7.15 8.30
N LYS A 102 10.33 7.34 8.12
CA LYS A 102 11.33 7.65 9.17
C LYS A 102 11.46 6.64 10.33
N THR A 103 10.46 5.81 10.59
CA THR A 103 10.52 4.67 11.51
C THR A 103 11.06 3.44 10.76
N PRO A 104 12.14 2.82 11.24
CA PRO A 104 12.68 1.62 10.60
C PRO A 104 11.72 0.44 10.70
N LEU A 105 11.79 -0.46 9.72
CA LEU A 105 11.10 -1.74 9.81
C LEU A 105 11.75 -2.63 10.88
N PRO A 106 10.96 -3.45 11.59
CA PRO A 106 11.51 -4.44 12.52
C PRO A 106 12.52 -5.38 11.84
N SER A 107 13.59 -5.74 12.55
CA SER A 107 14.67 -6.58 12.03
C SER A 107 14.23 -8.00 11.65
N VAL A 108 13.05 -8.45 12.10
CA VAL A 108 12.43 -9.71 11.65
C VAL A 108 12.20 -9.77 10.14
N PHE A 109 12.18 -8.62 9.47
CA PHE A 109 12.06 -8.49 8.02
C PHE A 109 13.40 -8.42 7.28
N THR A 110 14.52 -8.75 7.94
CA THR A 110 15.82 -8.85 7.27
C THR A 110 15.71 -9.80 6.07
N ASP A 111 16.31 -9.42 4.95
CA ASP A 111 16.28 -10.14 3.66
C ASP A 111 14.88 -10.41 3.08
N CYS A 112 13.87 -9.65 3.52
CA CYS A 112 12.52 -9.71 2.98
C CYS A 112 12.18 -8.52 2.07
N TYR A 113 11.33 -8.75 1.07
CA TYR A 113 10.40 -7.73 0.62
C TYR A 113 9.27 -7.62 1.64
N VAL A 114 8.85 -6.41 1.96
CA VAL A 114 7.77 -6.20 2.93
C VAL A 114 6.62 -5.50 2.25
N ILE A 115 5.46 -6.14 2.27
CA ILE A 115 4.21 -5.59 1.79
C ILE A 115 3.35 -5.22 3.00
N GLY A 116 2.97 -3.95 3.13
CA GLY A 116 2.05 -3.46 4.13
C GLY A 116 0.63 -3.37 3.57
N VAL A 117 -0.36 -3.77 4.36
CA VAL A 117 -1.78 -3.54 4.05
C VAL A 117 -2.40 -2.68 5.15
N ASP A 118 -2.93 -1.53 4.77
CA ASP A 118 -3.62 -0.58 5.65
C ASP A 118 -5.10 -0.44 5.24
N GLY A 119 -5.98 -0.12 6.20
CA GLY A 119 -7.39 0.17 5.98
C GLY A 119 -8.30 -1.06 5.77
N VAL A 120 -7.73 -2.26 5.66
CA VAL A 120 -8.50 -3.51 5.50
C VAL A 120 -8.56 -4.25 6.84
N PRO A 121 -9.75 -4.46 7.42
CA PRO A 121 -9.88 -5.12 8.71
C PRO A 121 -9.52 -6.60 8.60
N LEU A 122 -8.59 -7.05 9.45
CA LEU A 122 -8.34 -8.48 9.64
C LEU A 122 -9.46 -9.15 10.46
N GLY A 123 -10.17 -8.37 11.28
CA GLY A 123 -11.27 -8.81 12.12
C GLY A 123 -10.85 -9.96 13.07
N GLY A 124 -11.59 -11.06 13.11
CA GLY A 124 -11.27 -12.25 13.90
C GLY A 124 -10.25 -13.20 13.25
N ALA A 125 -9.70 -12.87 12.08
CA ALA A 125 -8.61 -13.67 11.50
C ALA A 125 -7.29 -13.41 12.24
N SER A 126 -6.44 -14.43 12.33
CA SER A 126 -5.10 -14.29 12.89
C SER A 126 -4.06 -13.93 11.83
N THR A 127 -2.93 -13.39 12.26
CA THR A 127 -1.74 -13.22 11.42
C THR A 127 -1.23 -14.54 10.85
N ASP A 128 -1.47 -15.67 11.53
CA ASP A 128 -1.19 -17.01 10.99
C ASP A 128 -2.03 -17.31 9.74
N LYS A 129 -3.30 -16.89 9.73
CA LYS A 129 -4.15 -17.03 8.54
C LYS A 129 -3.57 -16.24 7.37
N LEU A 130 -3.10 -15.00 7.60
CA LEU A 130 -2.41 -14.22 6.57
C LEU A 130 -1.16 -14.92 6.05
N LYS A 131 -0.36 -15.55 6.92
CA LYS A 131 0.81 -16.34 6.51
C LYS A 131 0.45 -17.49 5.59
N MET A 132 -0.75 -18.05 5.74
CA MET A 132 -1.28 -19.10 4.87
C MET A 132 -1.95 -18.56 3.61
N THR A 133 -2.64 -17.43 3.65
CA THR A 133 -3.45 -16.97 2.51
C THR A 133 -2.78 -15.93 1.63
N ALA A 134 -1.76 -15.24 2.12
CA ALA A 134 -1.07 -14.25 1.33
C ALA A 134 -0.02 -14.90 0.40
N ALA A 135 0.20 -14.29 -0.75
CA ALA A 135 1.21 -14.70 -1.70
C ALA A 135 1.73 -13.51 -2.50
N LEU A 136 3.00 -13.60 -2.89
CA LEU A 136 3.61 -12.75 -3.90
C LEU A 136 3.95 -13.64 -5.09
N HIS A 137 3.58 -13.21 -6.30
CA HIS A 137 3.89 -13.99 -7.50
C HIS A 137 4.32 -13.10 -8.67
N SER A 138 5.30 -13.58 -9.43
CA SER A 138 5.70 -12.94 -10.69
C SER A 138 4.86 -13.47 -11.85
N ARG A 139 4.20 -12.54 -12.53
CA ARG A 139 3.52 -12.73 -13.81
C ARG A 139 4.42 -12.16 -14.90
N GLY A 140 5.34 -13.00 -15.36
CA GLY A 140 6.29 -12.64 -16.39
C GLY A 140 6.82 -13.85 -17.14
N ARG A 141 8.01 -13.69 -17.73
CA ARG A 141 8.75 -14.80 -18.35
C ARG A 141 9.20 -15.81 -17.30
N VAL A 142 9.77 -15.30 -16.21
CA VAL A 142 10.09 -16.10 -15.03
C VAL A 142 8.88 -16.03 -14.11
N ARG A 143 8.30 -17.19 -13.80
CA ARG A 143 7.14 -17.29 -12.92
C ARG A 143 7.57 -17.93 -11.62
N TRP A 144 7.18 -17.32 -10.52
CA TRP A 144 7.38 -17.84 -9.18
C TRP A 144 6.23 -17.40 -8.29
N THR A 145 5.99 -18.16 -7.23
CA THR A 145 5.06 -17.83 -6.17
C THR A 145 5.75 -18.07 -4.84
N VAL A 146 5.72 -17.08 -3.96
CA VAL A 146 6.35 -17.14 -2.63
C VAL A 146 5.32 -16.80 -1.58
N ARG A 147 5.30 -17.59 -0.50
CA ARG A 147 4.47 -17.34 0.68
C ARG A 147 5.22 -16.49 1.71
N PRO A 148 4.50 -15.82 2.62
CA PRO A 148 5.14 -15.05 3.68
C PRO A 148 6.00 -15.92 4.58
N GLN A 149 7.19 -15.42 4.91
CA GLN A 149 8.03 -15.97 5.97
C GLN A 149 7.60 -15.45 7.34
N VAL A 150 7.19 -14.17 7.38
CA VAL A 150 6.81 -13.46 8.61
C VAL A 150 5.62 -12.53 8.33
N VAL A 151 4.75 -12.39 9.32
CA VAL A 151 3.67 -11.39 9.36
C VAL A 151 3.79 -10.66 10.69
N TYR A 152 3.71 -9.34 10.67
CA TYR A 152 3.84 -8.49 11.84
C TYR A 152 2.80 -7.36 11.81
N GLU A 153 2.21 -7.05 12.95
CA GLU A 153 1.30 -5.91 13.09
C GLU A 153 2.09 -4.66 13.45
N LEU A 154 2.07 -3.65 12.57
CA LEU A 154 2.67 -2.35 12.82
C LEU A 154 1.58 -1.40 13.30
N VAL A 155 1.59 -1.08 14.60
CA VAL A 155 0.69 -0.08 15.17
C VAL A 155 1.27 1.31 14.95
N ARG A 156 0.59 2.13 14.14
CA ARG A 156 0.96 3.53 13.83
C ARG A 156 -0.22 4.46 14.12
N THR A 157 -0.52 5.38 13.20
CA THR A 157 -1.81 6.10 13.17
C THR A 157 -2.98 5.17 12.83
N SER A 158 -2.68 4.08 12.11
CA SER A 158 -3.57 2.96 11.80
C SER A 158 -2.81 1.66 12.03
N THR A 159 -3.55 0.55 12.12
CA THR A 159 -2.96 -0.79 12.09
C THR A 159 -2.55 -1.14 10.66
N VAL A 160 -1.27 -1.43 10.44
CA VAL A 160 -0.75 -1.93 9.18
C VAL A 160 -0.29 -3.38 9.35
N TYR A 161 -0.81 -4.28 8.54
CA TYR A 161 -0.34 -5.67 8.51
C TYR A 161 0.84 -5.79 7.55
N ALA A 162 2.05 -5.88 8.09
CA ALA A 162 3.28 -6.03 7.33
C ALA A 162 3.61 -7.51 7.09
N ILE A 163 3.81 -7.87 5.82
CA ILE A 163 3.94 -9.25 5.35
C ILE A 163 5.30 -9.36 4.64
N GLY A 164 6.19 -10.19 5.18
CA GLY A 164 7.56 -10.37 4.70
C GLY A 164 7.71 -11.59 3.81
N PHE A 165 8.26 -11.40 2.61
CA PHE A 165 8.56 -12.43 1.62
C PHE A 165 10.07 -12.52 1.36
N SER A 166 10.65 -13.71 1.37
CA SER A 166 12.09 -13.90 1.15
C SER A 166 12.54 -13.35 -0.21
N ARG A 167 13.55 -12.46 -0.21
CA ARG A 167 14.14 -11.92 -1.45
C ARG A 167 14.81 -13.00 -2.30
N ALA A 168 15.45 -13.97 -1.65
CA ALA A 168 16.14 -15.06 -2.33
C ALA A 168 15.17 -15.96 -3.12
N ALA A 169 13.94 -16.15 -2.62
CA ALA A 169 12.92 -16.96 -3.29
C ALA A 169 12.12 -16.19 -4.36
N ALA A 170 12.21 -14.86 -4.36
CA ALA A 170 11.44 -13.96 -5.22
C ALA A 170 12.37 -12.99 -5.97
N PRO A 171 13.23 -13.45 -6.89
CA PRO A 171 14.08 -12.53 -7.65
C PRO A 171 13.21 -11.57 -8.47
N ILE A 172 13.44 -10.25 -8.30
CA ILE A 172 12.77 -9.18 -9.03
C ILE A 172 13.84 -8.34 -9.72
N GLY A 173 13.67 -8.12 -11.03
CA GLY A 173 14.56 -7.26 -11.82
C GLY A 173 13.80 -6.13 -12.52
N LEU A 174 14.53 -5.37 -13.35
CA LEU A 174 13.97 -4.32 -14.22
C LEU A 174 13.19 -4.85 -15.44
N GLY A 175 12.82 -6.13 -15.42
CA GLY A 175 12.07 -6.77 -16.49
C GLY A 175 10.65 -6.21 -16.61
N LYS A 176 9.96 -6.57 -17.70
CA LYS A 176 8.53 -6.27 -17.91
C LYS A 176 7.61 -7.21 -17.12
N GLU A 177 8.11 -7.79 -16.04
CA GLU A 177 7.35 -8.70 -15.19
C GLU A 177 6.42 -7.91 -14.29
N GLU A 178 5.21 -8.40 -14.11
CA GLU A 178 4.27 -7.82 -13.16
C GLU A 178 4.35 -8.62 -11.86
N ILE A 179 4.52 -7.93 -10.74
CA ILE A 179 4.52 -8.58 -9.44
C ILE A 179 3.15 -8.39 -8.83
N MET A 180 2.49 -9.50 -8.54
CA MET A 180 1.15 -9.52 -7.97
C MET A 180 1.22 -9.94 -6.51
N PHE A 181 0.60 -9.12 -5.68
CA PHE A 181 0.33 -9.44 -4.28
C PHE A 181 -1.14 -9.81 -4.13
N GLU A 182 -1.41 -10.85 -3.36
CA GLU A 182 -2.74 -11.24 -2.92
C GLU A 182 -2.73 -11.60 -1.44
N ALA A 183 -3.81 -11.30 -0.73
CA ALA A 183 -4.02 -11.72 0.65
C ALA A 183 -5.50 -11.72 1.03
N GLN A 184 -5.88 -12.70 1.87
CA GLN A 184 -7.23 -12.78 2.40
C GLN A 184 -7.29 -12.21 3.83
N PHE A 185 -8.04 -11.11 3.98
CA PHE A 185 -8.38 -10.47 5.24
C PHE A 185 -9.79 -10.86 5.64
N GLU A 186 -9.90 -11.82 6.55
CA GLU A 186 -11.18 -12.34 7.03
C GLU A 186 -12.02 -12.96 5.87
N ARG A 187 -12.94 -12.18 5.30
CA ARG A 187 -13.78 -12.51 4.12
C ARG A 187 -13.37 -11.76 2.85
N TRP A 188 -12.48 -10.78 2.96
CA TRP A 188 -12.07 -9.89 1.90
C TRP A 188 -10.79 -10.40 1.25
N LEU A 189 -10.82 -10.65 -0.05
CA LEU A 189 -9.63 -10.79 -0.86
C LEU A 189 -9.13 -9.40 -1.25
N VAL A 190 -7.84 -9.16 -1.07
CA VAL A 190 -7.15 -7.95 -1.49
C VAL A 190 -6.09 -8.36 -2.50
N GLU A 191 -6.06 -7.67 -3.62
CA GLU A 191 -5.06 -7.86 -4.67
C GLU A 191 -4.43 -6.53 -5.05
N SER A 192 -3.14 -6.56 -5.39
CA SER A 192 -2.41 -5.39 -5.86
C SER A 192 -1.38 -5.79 -6.91
N LYS A 193 -1.19 -4.91 -7.89
CA LYS A 193 -0.20 -5.05 -8.95
C LYS A 193 0.92 -4.04 -8.79
N PHE A 194 2.15 -4.52 -8.85
CA PHE A 194 3.37 -3.75 -8.86
C PHE A 194 4.12 -3.96 -10.18
N GLU A 195 4.64 -2.87 -10.73
CA GLU A 195 5.38 -2.86 -11.99
C GLU A 195 6.81 -2.38 -11.70
N PRO A 196 7.80 -3.28 -11.55
CA PRO A 196 9.17 -2.94 -11.19
C PRO A 196 9.78 -1.83 -12.08
N GLN A 197 9.42 -1.78 -13.36
CA GLN A 197 9.87 -0.74 -14.29
C GLN A 197 9.42 0.68 -13.92
N LYS A 198 8.35 0.80 -13.14
CA LYS A 198 7.83 2.08 -12.62
C LYS A 198 8.29 2.34 -11.20
N MET A 199 8.87 1.34 -10.52
CA MET A 199 9.32 1.42 -9.14
C MET A 199 10.79 1.84 -9.09
N LEU A 200 11.11 2.90 -9.83
CA LEU A 200 12.43 3.50 -9.88
C LEU A 200 12.50 4.66 -8.90
N TYR A 201 13.56 4.70 -8.10
CA TYR A 201 13.87 5.79 -7.20
C TYR A 201 15.31 6.23 -7.48
N HIS A 202 15.49 7.49 -7.87
CA HIS A 202 16.76 8.03 -8.38
C HIS A 202 17.33 7.16 -9.51
N GLY A 203 16.46 6.69 -10.41
CA GLY A 203 16.81 5.86 -11.56
C GLY A 203 17.15 4.40 -11.24
N GLN A 204 17.05 3.98 -9.98
CA GLN A 204 17.35 2.61 -9.55
C GLN A 204 16.10 1.87 -9.10
N LEU A 205 16.04 0.56 -9.36
CA LEU A 205 14.95 -0.27 -8.85
C LEU A 205 14.91 -0.22 -7.32
N ALA A 206 13.77 0.17 -6.77
CA ALA A 206 13.56 0.25 -5.32
C ALA A 206 12.46 -0.72 -4.88
N VAL A 207 12.87 -1.90 -4.41
CA VAL A 207 12.00 -2.94 -3.83
C VAL A 207 12.59 -3.47 -2.54
#